data_AF-A0AAW4V273-F1
#
_entry.id   AF-A0AAW4V273-F1
#
_cell.length_a   1.000
_cell.length_b   1.000
_cell.length_c   1.000
_cell.angle_alpha   90.00
_cell.angle_beta   90.00
_cell.angle_gamma   90.00
#
_symmetry.space_group_name_H-M   'P 1'
#
loop_
_entity.id
_entity.type
_entity.pdbx_description
1 polymer ?
#
loop_
_entity_poly.entity_id
_entity_poly.type
_entity_poly.pdbx_seq_one_letter_code
_entity_poly.pdbx_strand_id
1 'polypeptide(L)' 'MDTIKKLAEITCSTPASVYRWINGLNPPAPIKQKIIAEYLGMSVEELFPSKDE' A
#
# COMPACT_ATOMS: atom_id res chain seq x y z
N MET A 1 7.68 1.69 13.00
CA MET A 1 7.95 2.85 12.13
C MET A 1 8.69 2.44 10.84
N ASP A 2 9.38 1.31 10.84
CA ASP A 2 10.23 0.88 9.71
C ASP A 2 9.45 0.40 8.48
N THR A 3 8.28 -0.23 8.66
CA THR A 3 7.42 -0.64 7.55
C THR A 3 6.97 0.56 6.70
N ILE A 4 6.63 1.69 7.33
CA ILE A 4 6.23 2.90 6.60
C ILE A 4 7.38 3.43 5.74
N LYS A 5 8.60 3.48 6.30
CA LYS A 5 9.79 3.93 5.57
C LYS A 5 10.09 2.98 4.40
N LYS A 6 10.02 1.67 4.63
CA LYS A 6 10.31 0.69 3.58
C LYS A 6 9.26 0.72 2.46
N LEU A 7 7.98 0.81 2.80
CA LEU A 7 6.91 0.96 1.82
C LEU A 7 7.05 2.27 1.02
N ALA A 8 7.46 3.36 1.67
CA ALA A 8 7.72 4.63 1.00
C ALA A 8 8.87 4.50 -0.02
N GLU A 9 9.97 3.85 0.37
CA GLU A 9 11.11 3.56 -0.50
C GLU A 9 10.72 2.72 -1.72
N ILE A 10 10.13 1.53 -1.52
CA ILE A 10 9.84 0.60 -2.62
C ILE A 10 8.74 1.09 -3.56
N THR A 11 7.86 1.99 -3.10
CA THR A 11 6.79 2.57 -3.93
C THR A 11 7.13 3.97 -4.46
N CYS A 12 8.37 4.45 -4.27
CA CYS A 12 8.81 5.80 -4.62
C CYS A 12 7.82 6.88 -4.16
N SER A 13 7.39 6.79 -2.90
CA SER A 13 6.35 7.62 -2.30
C SER A 13 6.83 8.27 -1.01
N THR A 14 6.06 9.22 -0.48
CA THR A 14 6.37 9.82 0.82
C THR A 14 5.82 8.96 1.96
N PRO A 15 6.47 8.95 3.15
CA PRO A 15 5.93 8.32 4.35
C PRO A 15 4.50 8.79 4.69
N ALA A 16 4.17 10.05 4.40
CA ALA A 16 2.84 10.61 4.62
C ALA A 16 1.77 9.98 3.70
N SER A 17 2.10 9.66 2.44
CA SER A 17 1.20 8.93 1.55
C SER A 17 0.96 7.51 2.05
N VAL A 18 2.01 6.81 2.47
CA VAL A 18 1.89 5.47 3.06
C VAL A 18 1.04 5.50 4.33
N TYR A 19 1.23 6.50 5.19
CA TYR A 19 0.40 6.67 6.38
C TYR A 19 -1.08 6.83 6.04
N ARG A 20 -1.43 7.59 4.99
CA ARG A 20 -2.81 7.70 4.52
C ARG A 20 -3.36 6.34 4.05
N TRP A 21 -2.59 5.58 3.28
CA TRP A 21 -3.00 4.27 2.78
C TRP A 21 -3.33 3.29 3.91
N ILE A 22 -2.47 3.22 4.93
CA ILE A 22 -2.67 2.35 6.10
C ILE A 22 -3.94 2.74 6.87
N ASN A 23 -4.31 4.03 6.87
CA ASN A 23 -5.56 4.52 7.45
C ASN A 23 -6.77 4.42 6.50
N GLY A 24 -6.64 3.75 5.35
CA GLY A 24 -7.71 3.58 4.37
C GLY A 24 -8.04 4.84 3.54
N LEU A 25 -7.17 5.85 3.57
CA LEU A 25 -7.34 7.12 2.85
C LEU A 25 -6.52 7.13 1.56
N ASN A 26 -7.13 7.61 0.47
CA ASN A 26 -6.48 7.81 -0.83
C ASN A 26 -5.62 6.61 -1.27
N PRO A 27 -6.23 5.44 -1.52
CA PRO A 27 -5.51 4.19 -1.76
C PRO A 27 -4.43 4.33 -2.86
N PRO A 28 -3.35 3.56 -2.78
CA PRO A 28 -2.27 3.62 -3.76
C PRO A 28 -2.79 3.25 -5.16
N ALA A 29 -2.15 3.78 -6.20
CA ALA A 29 -2.43 3.39 -7.58
C ALA A 29 -2.18 1.87 -7.79
N PRO A 30 -2.84 1.20 -8.76
CA PRO A 30 -2.77 -0.25 -8.92
C PRO A 30 -1.35 -0.83 -9.02
N ILE A 31 -0.42 -0.13 -9.68
CA ILE A 31 0.99 -0.56 -9.75
C ILE A 31 1.65 -0.61 -8.37
N LYS A 32 1.33 0.34 -7.50
CA LYS A 32 1.85 0.40 -6.13
C LYS A 32 1.18 -0.64 -5.24
N GLN A 33 -0.10 -0.93 -5.46
CA GLN A 33 -0.79 -2.03 -4.76
C GLN A 33 -0.08 -3.37 -5.02
N LYS A 34 0.28 -3.66 -6.28
CA LYS A 34 1.03 -4.87 -6.65
C LYS A 34 2.38 -4.95 -5.94
N ILE A 35 3.17 -3.87 -5.96
CA ILE A 35 4.47 -3.81 -5.28
C ILE A 35 4.32 -4.07 -3.76
N ILE A 36 3.31 -3.47 -3.13
CA ILE A 36 3.04 -3.65 -1.70
C ILE A 36 2.65 -5.11 -1.41
N ALA A 37 1.78 -5.70 -2.24
CA ALA A 37 1.35 -7.08 -2.12
C ALA A 37 2.51 -8.07 -2.25
N GLU A 38 3.36 -7.89 -3.27
CA GLU A 38 4.58 -8.68 -3.48
C GLU A 38 5.54 -8.57 -2.28
N TYR A 39 5.75 -7.37 -1.74
CA TYR A 39 6.62 -7.15 -0.59
C TYR A 39 6.09 -7.82 0.69
N LEU A 40 4.77 -7.82 0.89
CA LEU A 40 4.13 -8.41 2.07
C LEU A 40 3.84 -9.91 1.92
N GLY A 41 3.99 -10.48 0.72
CA GLY A 41 3.66 -11.88 0.43
C GLY A 41 2.16 -12.16 0.51
N MET A 42 1.33 -11.17 0.18
CA MET A 42 -0.13 -11.23 0.21
C MET A 42 -0.70 -10.97 -1.19
N SER A 43 -1.98 -11.28 -1.42
CA SER A 43 -2.65 -10.86 -2.65
C SER A 43 -3.03 -9.37 -2.63
N VAL A 44 -3.27 -8.80 -3.81
CA VAL A 44 -3.75 -7.41 -3.92
C VAL A 44 -5.16 -7.30 -3.34
N GLU A 45 -6.00 -8.31 -3.54
CA GLU A 45 -7.39 -8.38 -3.11
C GLU A 45 -7.51 -8.44 -1.58
N GLU A 46 -6.60 -9.16 -0.90
CA GLU A 46 -6.55 -9.18 0.57
C GLU A 46 -6.15 -7.82 1.17
N LEU A 47 -5.26 -7.08 0.52
CA LEU A 47 -4.75 -5.80 1.01
C LEU A 47 -5.62 -4.60 0.60
N PHE A 48 -6.24 -4.66 -0.56
CA PHE A 48 -7.02 -3.60 -1.19
C PHE A 48 -8.35 -4.17 -1.70
N PRO A 49 -9.26 -4.59 -0.80
CA PRO A 49 -10.53 -5.17 -1.20
C PRO A 49 -11.35 -4.16 -2.00
N SER A 50 -11.91 -4.61 -3.13
CA SER A 50 -12.92 -3.84 -3.86
C SER A 50 -14.12 -3.62 -2.95
N LYS A 51 -14.61 -2.38 -2.87
CA LYS A 51 -15.83 -2.04 -2.09
C LYS A 51 -17.12 -2.52 -2.75
N ASP A 52 -17.05 -3.53 -3.61
CA ASP A 52 -18.24 -4.09 -4.24
C ASP A 52 -18.87 -5.13 -3.30
N GLU A 53 -19.47 -4.64 -2.21
CA GLU A 53 -20.68 -5.14 -1.53
C GLU A 53 -21.42 -3.98 -0.83
#